data_AF-A0A561TEL4-F1
#
_entry.id   AF-A0A561TEL4-F1
#
_cell.length_a   1.000
_cell.length_b   1.000
_cell.length_c   1.000
_cell.angle_alpha   90.00
_cell.angle_beta   90.00
_cell.angle_gamma   90.00
#
_symmetry.space_group_name_H-M   'P 1'
#
loop_
_entity.id
_entity.type
_entity.pdbx_description
1 polymer ?
#
loop_
_entity_poly.entity_id
_entity_poly.type
_entity_poly.pdbx_seq_one_letter_code
_entity_poly.pdbx_strand_id
1 'polypeptide(L)'
;MLDEAVFSGDAQFDDVDFTGDCCLGGARFHGGAYFNGAVFRGDLRFGEATVTGDAWFDDVEIHAQAWFDRARIGGDLRFGAVRIDGNAVFEGLAVGGDATFSGTGFRGLALFTGADFGGAAWFDGAGFGREARFDSATTGGDLSFHGADFAEGAGFPGATFGGDVEFGGNDITGDITFRRATFLRTAVLGPLVFPGLLDLSDAEFQSAVTIRAATRSLRCRRTRWASTAALRLRHACVDVSDAVLEFPVSIAGRSRPFLADDGGELPEPGLDDPRVRVTSLRGADAAHLVLTDVDLTRCLFAETVHLDQLKLDGRCPLPLPPPGIRRTRRRTLIEEHHWRAARDGAEGWTRAPRGVEVREPAVLAPVYRQLRKALEDGRNEPGAADFYYGEMEMRRHDPESPPGERTLLALYWAVSGYGLRAARALGWLLLAVVATVLAMMLWGLPQDDPEPVSTGRVTGDRFTLTTDKPDPVNPRGSYGSRLSSERFDKSLRVVVNSVVFRSSGQDLTTAGTYVEMTSRVVEPALLGLAALAVRSRVKR
;
A
#
# COMPACT_ATOMS: atom_id res chain seq x y z
N MET A 1 4.73 -34.75 50.11
CA MET A 1 3.38 -34.44 49.61
C MET A 1 2.68 -33.57 50.64
N LEU A 2 2.26 -32.40 50.22
CA LEU A 2 1.54 -31.37 50.98
C LEU A 2 0.26 -30.96 50.21
N ASP A 3 -0.30 -31.90 49.42
CA ASP A 3 -1.53 -31.67 48.66
C ASP A 3 -2.69 -31.34 49.60
N GLU A 4 -3.51 -30.37 49.20
CA GLU A 4 -4.64 -29.84 49.98
C GLU A 4 -4.27 -29.34 51.40
N ALA A 5 -2.97 -29.15 51.69
CA ALA A 5 -2.54 -28.67 52.99
C ALA A 5 -3.03 -27.24 53.23
N VAL A 6 -3.36 -26.94 54.49
CA VAL A 6 -3.81 -25.61 54.90
C VAL A 6 -2.76 -24.95 55.79
N PHE A 7 -2.24 -23.82 55.33
CA PHE A 7 -1.33 -22.95 56.06
C PHE A 7 -2.12 -21.72 56.53
N SER A 8 -2.21 -21.52 57.84
CA SER A 8 -3.02 -20.46 58.47
C SER A 8 -2.36 -19.08 58.46
N GLY A 9 -1.09 -19.00 58.09
CA GLY A 9 -0.32 -17.76 57.94
C GLY A 9 0.73 -17.94 56.85
N ASP A 10 1.80 -17.16 56.92
CA ASP A 10 2.91 -17.23 55.97
C ASP A 10 3.61 -18.58 56.05
N ALA A 11 3.84 -19.19 54.89
CA ALA A 11 4.58 -20.44 54.76
C ALA A 11 5.94 -20.17 54.12
N GLN A 12 7.01 -20.41 54.87
CA GLN A 12 8.40 -20.22 54.43
C GLN A 12 9.06 -21.56 54.15
N PHE A 13 9.54 -21.70 52.91
CA PHE A 13 10.30 -22.82 52.36
C PHE A 13 11.54 -22.33 51.62
N ASP A 14 12.06 -21.17 52.02
CA ASP A 14 13.28 -20.58 51.45
C ASP A 14 14.48 -21.53 51.66
N ASP A 15 15.36 -21.60 50.66
CA ASP A 15 16.59 -22.40 50.64
C ASP A 15 16.40 -23.92 50.88
N VAL A 16 15.20 -24.45 50.65
CA VAL A 16 14.90 -25.89 50.83
C VAL A 16 15.27 -26.70 49.57
N ASP A 17 16.01 -27.81 49.75
CA ASP A 17 16.25 -28.82 48.70
C ASP A 17 15.17 -29.92 48.75
N PHE A 18 14.22 -29.85 47.81
CA PHE A 18 13.20 -30.86 47.58
C PHE A 18 13.76 -31.94 46.65
N THR A 19 14.20 -33.05 47.25
CA THR A 19 14.86 -34.16 46.54
C THR A 19 13.92 -35.05 45.71
N GLY A 20 12.61 -34.94 45.89
CA GLY A 20 11.58 -35.64 45.10
C GLY A 20 10.47 -34.68 44.66
N ASP A 21 9.35 -35.23 44.18
CA ASP A 21 8.19 -34.43 43.78
C ASP A 21 7.64 -33.60 44.95
N CYS A 22 7.55 -32.28 44.74
CA CYS A 22 6.88 -31.37 45.65
C CYS A 22 5.44 -31.15 45.17
N CYS A 23 4.52 -31.93 45.74
CA CYS A 23 3.08 -31.80 45.48
C CYS A 23 2.45 -30.88 46.53
N LEU A 24 1.94 -29.74 46.09
CA LEU A 24 1.19 -28.69 46.79
C LEU A 24 -0.14 -28.42 46.05
N GLY A 25 -0.64 -29.41 45.31
CA GLY A 25 -1.85 -29.29 44.52
C GLY A 25 -3.05 -28.98 45.43
N GLY A 26 -3.81 -27.93 45.10
CA GLY A 26 -4.97 -27.51 45.88
C GLY A 26 -4.65 -27.00 47.29
N ALA A 27 -3.37 -26.80 47.64
CA ALA A 27 -2.98 -26.26 48.94
C ALA A 27 -3.52 -24.84 49.16
N ARG A 28 -3.79 -24.48 50.41
CA ARG A 28 -4.39 -23.19 50.78
C ARG A 28 -3.49 -22.45 51.76
N PHE A 29 -3.00 -21.30 51.35
CA PHE A 29 -2.18 -20.39 52.14
C PHE A 29 -2.99 -19.14 52.47
N HIS A 30 -3.26 -18.92 53.77
CA HIS A 30 -3.97 -17.73 54.27
C HIS A 30 -3.04 -16.53 54.47
N GLY A 31 -1.72 -16.72 54.31
CA GLY A 31 -0.72 -15.66 54.19
C GLY A 31 -0.01 -15.73 52.84
N GLY A 32 1.27 -15.40 52.82
CA GLY A 32 2.15 -15.61 51.67
C GLY A 32 2.76 -17.02 51.60
N ALA A 33 3.34 -17.35 50.44
CA ALA A 33 4.06 -18.59 50.21
C ALA A 33 5.45 -18.28 49.62
N TYR A 34 6.51 -18.56 50.37
CA TYR A 34 7.88 -18.14 50.06
C TYR A 34 8.78 -19.35 49.84
N PHE A 35 9.42 -19.44 48.67
CA PHE A 35 10.27 -20.54 48.22
C PHE A 35 11.61 -20.02 47.67
N ASN A 36 12.07 -18.86 48.11
CA ASN A 36 13.25 -18.21 47.50
C ASN A 36 14.50 -19.09 47.67
N GLY A 37 15.30 -19.21 46.61
CA GLY A 37 16.50 -20.06 46.62
C GLY A 37 16.23 -21.56 46.74
N ALA A 38 14.97 -22.01 46.69
CA ALA A 38 14.64 -23.43 46.78
C ALA A 38 15.09 -24.22 45.54
N VAL A 39 15.43 -25.49 45.75
CA VAL A 39 15.83 -26.41 44.68
C VAL A 39 14.83 -27.55 44.60
N PHE A 40 14.21 -27.73 43.43
CA PHE A 40 13.28 -28.81 43.13
C PHE A 40 13.93 -29.79 42.16
N ARG A 41 14.31 -30.97 42.67
CA ARG A 41 14.90 -32.03 41.83
C ARG A 41 13.85 -32.85 41.08
N GLY A 42 12.65 -32.96 41.65
CA GLY A 42 11.47 -33.56 41.02
C GLY A 42 10.48 -32.50 40.51
N ASP A 43 9.25 -32.93 40.21
CA ASP A 43 8.21 -32.01 39.75
C ASP A 43 7.75 -31.07 40.87
N LEU A 44 7.56 -29.79 40.55
CA LEU A 44 6.85 -28.83 41.40
C LEU A 44 5.39 -28.75 40.94
N ARG A 45 4.46 -29.29 41.73
CA ARG A 45 3.01 -29.23 41.45
C ARG A 45 2.34 -28.27 42.43
N PHE A 46 2.06 -27.07 41.96
CA PHE A 46 1.35 -26.00 42.65
C PHE A 46 -0.03 -25.70 42.01
N GLY A 47 -0.51 -26.59 41.14
CA GLY A 47 -1.79 -26.44 40.45
C GLY A 47 -2.97 -26.38 41.42
N GLU A 48 -3.97 -25.57 41.10
CA GLU A 48 -5.16 -25.28 41.92
C GLU A 48 -4.88 -24.71 43.33
N ALA A 49 -3.61 -24.45 43.68
CA ALA A 49 -3.28 -23.87 44.98
C ALA A 49 -3.81 -22.44 45.08
N THR A 50 -4.19 -22.03 46.29
CA THR A 50 -4.67 -20.68 46.58
C THR A 50 -3.78 -20.02 47.62
N VAL A 51 -3.18 -18.89 47.28
CA VAL A 51 -2.40 -18.03 48.16
C VAL A 51 -3.13 -16.71 48.29
N THR A 52 -3.50 -16.29 49.50
CA THR A 52 -4.20 -15.01 49.68
C THR A 52 -3.26 -13.81 49.63
N GLY A 53 -2.01 -13.98 50.07
CA GLY A 53 -0.95 -12.98 49.96
C GLY A 53 -0.11 -13.16 48.71
N ASP A 54 1.18 -12.83 48.85
CA ASP A 54 2.17 -12.95 47.78
C ASP A 54 2.75 -14.37 47.68
N ALA A 55 3.22 -14.74 46.49
CA ALA A 55 3.97 -15.97 46.29
C ALA A 55 5.31 -15.68 45.61
N TRP A 56 6.42 -16.00 46.30
CA TRP A 56 7.78 -15.70 45.82
C TRP A 56 8.56 -16.99 45.59
N PHE A 57 9.11 -17.09 44.38
CA PHE A 57 9.95 -18.18 43.88
C PHE A 57 11.24 -17.58 43.29
N ASP A 58 11.78 -16.52 43.87
CA ASP A 58 13.00 -15.89 43.36
C ASP A 58 14.21 -16.83 43.52
N ASP A 59 15.11 -16.83 42.53
CA ASP A 59 16.33 -17.65 42.50
C ASP A 59 16.08 -19.18 42.65
N VAL A 60 14.91 -19.67 42.22
CA VAL A 60 14.55 -21.09 42.30
C VAL A 60 15.13 -21.90 41.13
N GLU A 61 15.55 -23.13 41.43
CA GLU A 61 15.96 -24.12 40.43
C GLU A 61 14.97 -25.30 40.34
N ILE A 62 14.32 -25.47 39.19
CA ILE A 62 13.40 -26.60 38.91
C ILE A 62 14.00 -27.49 37.83
N HIS A 63 14.45 -28.68 38.21
CA HIS A 63 15.11 -29.63 37.31
C HIS A 63 14.14 -30.51 36.51
N ALA A 64 12.84 -30.46 36.81
CA ALA A 64 11.80 -31.20 36.13
C ALA A 64 10.66 -30.27 35.67
N GLN A 65 9.39 -30.66 35.81
CA GLN A 65 8.25 -29.86 35.40
C GLN A 65 7.80 -28.89 36.50
N ALA A 66 7.26 -27.74 36.11
CA ALA A 66 6.64 -26.76 37.00
C ALA A 66 5.17 -26.58 36.62
N TRP A 67 4.25 -27.01 37.48
CA TRP A 67 2.80 -26.94 37.22
C TRP A 67 2.14 -25.96 38.20
N PHE A 68 1.60 -24.89 37.66
CA PHE A 68 0.85 -23.81 38.33
C PHE A 68 -0.54 -23.64 37.70
N ASP A 69 -1.07 -24.70 37.07
CA ASP A 69 -2.34 -24.66 36.37
C ASP A 69 -3.47 -24.27 37.34
N ARG A 70 -4.25 -23.25 36.98
CA ARG A 70 -5.37 -22.73 37.77
C ARG A 70 -5.02 -22.35 39.21
N ALA A 71 -3.74 -22.08 39.50
CA ALA A 71 -3.33 -21.51 40.77
C ALA A 71 -3.87 -20.08 40.91
N ARG A 72 -4.12 -19.65 42.15
CA ARG A 72 -4.68 -18.32 42.46
C ARG A 72 -3.82 -17.64 43.50
N ILE A 73 -3.22 -16.52 43.13
CA ILE A 73 -2.38 -15.69 43.98
C ILE A 73 -3.10 -14.35 44.18
N GLY A 74 -3.41 -13.99 45.42
CA GLY A 74 -4.15 -12.78 45.75
C GLY A 74 -3.31 -11.52 45.66
N GLY A 75 -2.01 -11.63 45.97
CA GLY A 75 -1.03 -10.56 45.86
C GLY A 75 -0.13 -10.71 44.62
N ASP A 76 1.15 -10.41 44.80
CA ASP A 76 2.15 -10.46 43.73
C ASP A 76 2.73 -11.87 43.57
N LEU A 77 3.10 -12.20 42.33
CA LEU A 77 3.80 -13.44 41.98
C LEU A 77 5.23 -13.10 41.51
N ARG A 78 6.23 -13.76 42.08
CA ARG A 78 7.63 -13.59 41.66
C ARG A 78 8.29 -14.90 41.28
N PHE A 79 8.87 -14.90 40.09
CA PHE A 79 9.79 -15.87 39.51
C PHE A 79 10.98 -15.07 38.94
N GLY A 80 11.73 -14.38 39.79
CA GLY A 80 12.97 -13.72 39.39
C GLY A 80 14.10 -14.73 39.23
N ALA A 81 14.82 -14.67 38.11
CA ALA A 81 16.04 -15.47 37.87
C ALA A 81 15.87 -17.00 38.05
N VAL A 82 14.68 -17.52 37.76
CA VAL A 82 14.36 -18.94 37.92
C VAL A 82 14.87 -19.76 36.73
N ARG A 83 15.26 -21.02 36.99
CA ARG A 83 15.60 -21.96 35.92
C ARG A 83 14.65 -23.15 35.92
N ILE A 84 13.93 -23.37 34.81
CA ILE A 84 13.02 -24.50 34.64
C ILE A 84 13.50 -25.38 33.47
N ASP A 85 13.91 -26.60 33.78
CA ASP A 85 14.45 -27.54 32.79
C ASP A 85 13.36 -28.23 31.96
N GLY A 86 12.21 -28.51 32.58
CA GLY A 86 11.04 -29.08 31.94
C GLY A 86 10.06 -28.04 31.40
N ASN A 87 8.81 -28.44 31.20
CA ASN A 87 7.75 -27.50 30.83
C ASN A 87 7.28 -26.73 32.06
N ALA A 88 6.93 -25.47 31.84
CA ALA A 88 6.31 -24.60 32.83
C ALA A 88 4.87 -24.33 32.39
N VAL A 89 3.91 -24.77 33.20
CA VAL A 89 2.48 -24.74 32.89
C VAL A 89 1.80 -23.80 33.86
N PHE A 90 1.38 -22.62 33.38
CA PHE A 90 0.65 -21.58 34.11
C PHE A 90 -0.75 -21.39 33.53
N GLU A 91 -1.33 -22.45 32.95
CA GLU A 91 -2.63 -22.36 32.29
C GLU A 91 -3.74 -22.00 33.28
N GLY A 92 -4.47 -20.92 33.01
CA GLY A 92 -5.51 -20.41 33.91
C GLY A 92 -5.00 -19.87 35.24
N LEU A 93 -3.70 -19.62 35.39
CA LEU A 93 -3.13 -18.93 36.55
C LEU A 93 -3.82 -17.58 36.74
N ALA A 94 -4.21 -17.24 37.96
CA ALA A 94 -4.72 -15.91 38.31
C ALA A 94 -3.82 -15.24 39.35
N VAL A 95 -3.34 -14.04 39.06
CA VAL A 95 -2.53 -13.20 39.95
C VAL A 95 -3.27 -11.89 40.17
N GLY A 96 -3.56 -11.54 41.42
CA GLY A 96 -4.30 -10.31 41.75
C GLY A 96 -3.46 -9.04 41.61
N GLY A 97 -2.15 -9.14 41.87
CA GLY A 97 -1.17 -8.07 41.71
C GLY A 97 -0.30 -8.22 40.47
N ASP A 98 0.97 -7.82 40.62
CA ASP A 98 1.97 -7.92 39.54
C ASP A 98 2.55 -9.32 39.46
N ALA A 99 2.94 -9.75 38.25
CA ALA A 99 3.59 -11.03 38.01
C ALA A 99 4.96 -10.83 37.36
N THR A 100 6.02 -11.20 38.07
CA THR A 100 7.39 -11.06 37.59
C THR A 100 7.95 -12.43 37.24
N PHE A 101 8.42 -12.58 36.01
CA PHE A 101 9.18 -13.71 35.46
C PHE A 101 10.56 -13.27 34.93
N SER A 102 11.01 -12.08 35.29
CA SER A 102 12.23 -11.48 34.77
C SER A 102 13.46 -12.34 35.04
N GLY A 103 14.29 -12.54 34.03
CA GLY A 103 15.46 -13.41 34.08
C GLY A 103 15.16 -14.91 34.14
N THR A 104 13.89 -15.33 34.04
CA THR A 104 13.55 -16.76 34.06
C THR A 104 13.94 -17.46 32.77
N GLY A 105 14.63 -18.59 32.89
CA GLY A 105 14.95 -19.50 31.79
C GLY A 105 13.96 -20.67 31.70
N PHE A 106 13.08 -20.64 30.71
CA PHE A 106 12.18 -21.73 30.35
C PHE A 106 12.83 -22.60 29.26
N ARG A 107 13.37 -23.77 29.62
CA ARG A 107 14.01 -24.68 28.63
C ARG A 107 12.99 -25.52 27.86
N GLY A 108 11.89 -25.89 28.50
CA GLY A 108 10.74 -26.55 27.88
C GLY A 108 9.70 -25.55 27.33
N LEU A 109 8.48 -26.02 27.12
CA LEU A 109 7.35 -25.16 26.75
C LEU A 109 6.94 -24.28 27.94
N ALA A 110 6.62 -23.01 27.66
CA ALA A 110 6.07 -22.08 28.64
C ALA A 110 4.62 -21.75 28.25
N LEU A 111 3.66 -22.28 29.00
CA LEU A 111 2.23 -22.20 28.69
C LEU A 111 1.53 -21.29 29.70
N PHE A 112 1.10 -20.11 29.25
CA PHE A 112 0.33 -19.11 29.99
C PHE A 112 -1.10 -18.99 29.42
N THR A 113 -1.62 -20.05 28.82
CA THR A 113 -2.96 -20.07 28.21
C THR A 113 -4.01 -19.69 29.24
N GLY A 114 -4.76 -18.61 28.98
CA GLY A 114 -5.81 -18.12 29.86
C GLY A 114 -5.30 -17.57 31.20
N ALA A 115 -4.00 -17.27 31.34
CA ALA A 115 -3.48 -16.63 32.54
C ALA A 115 -4.05 -15.21 32.69
N ASP A 116 -4.40 -14.82 33.90
CA ASP A 116 -4.98 -13.53 34.27
C ASP A 116 -4.04 -12.81 35.23
N PHE A 117 -3.40 -11.74 34.75
CA PHE A 117 -2.52 -10.89 35.52
C PHE A 117 -3.27 -9.60 35.84
N GLY A 118 -3.68 -9.41 37.09
CA GLY A 118 -4.45 -8.25 37.54
C GLY A 118 -3.66 -6.94 37.44
N GLY A 119 -2.34 -7.02 37.64
CA GLY A 119 -1.39 -5.92 37.48
C GLY A 119 -0.57 -6.02 36.19
N ALA A 120 0.68 -5.57 36.28
CA ALA A 120 1.67 -5.68 35.21
C ALA A 120 2.33 -7.07 35.20
N ALA A 121 2.79 -7.50 34.03
CA ALA A 121 3.50 -8.75 33.84
C ALA A 121 4.88 -8.49 33.22
N TRP A 122 5.94 -8.87 33.93
CA TRP A 122 7.33 -8.57 33.59
C TRP A 122 8.07 -9.85 33.20
N PHE A 123 8.53 -9.96 31.95
CA PHE A 123 9.32 -11.07 31.42
C PHE A 123 10.70 -10.58 30.95
N ASP A 124 11.22 -9.52 31.57
CA ASP A 124 12.44 -8.88 31.13
C ASP A 124 13.64 -9.81 31.30
N GLY A 125 14.42 -10.02 30.23
CA GLY A 125 15.55 -10.95 30.23
C GLY A 125 15.15 -12.43 30.32
N ALA A 126 13.86 -12.76 30.20
CA ALA A 126 13.42 -14.16 30.20
C ALA A 126 13.86 -14.88 28.92
N GLY A 127 14.26 -16.15 29.06
CA GLY A 127 14.68 -16.99 27.93
C GLY A 127 13.66 -18.10 27.67
N PHE A 128 13.10 -18.14 26.47
CA PHE A 128 12.16 -19.17 26.02
C PHE A 128 12.84 -20.09 25.00
N GLY A 129 13.30 -21.26 25.48
CA GLY A 129 13.97 -22.27 24.65
C GLY A 129 13.05 -23.00 23.68
N ARG A 130 11.74 -22.85 23.84
CA ARG A 130 10.66 -23.37 22.98
C ARG A 130 9.59 -22.30 22.79
N GLU A 131 8.51 -22.64 22.09
CA GLU A 131 7.37 -21.74 21.89
C GLU A 131 6.76 -21.28 23.23
N ALA A 132 6.56 -19.96 23.37
CA ALA A 132 5.84 -19.35 24.48
C ALA A 132 4.40 -19.06 24.07
N ARG A 133 3.41 -19.56 24.84
CA ARG A 133 1.99 -19.42 24.52
C ARG A 133 1.23 -18.65 25.59
N PHE A 134 0.56 -17.58 25.18
CA PHE A 134 -0.24 -16.67 25.98
C PHE A 134 -1.68 -16.58 25.42
N ASP A 135 -2.16 -17.69 24.85
CA ASP A 135 -3.48 -17.78 24.24
C ASP A 135 -4.56 -17.36 25.25
N SER A 136 -5.37 -16.36 24.91
CA SER A 136 -6.42 -15.80 25.77
C SER A 136 -5.93 -15.28 27.14
N ALA A 137 -4.64 -14.99 27.29
CA ALA A 137 -4.12 -14.36 28.50
C ALA A 137 -4.61 -12.91 28.64
N THR A 138 -4.76 -12.43 29.87
CA THR A 138 -5.20 -11.06 30.16
C THR A 138 -4.16 -10.37 31.05
N THR A 139 -3.85 -9.11 30.74
CA THR A 139 -3.07 -8.22 31.61
C THR A 139 -3.89 -6.99 31.96
N GLY A 140 -3.96 -6.65 33.25
CA GLY A 140 -4.60 -5.43 33.72
C GLY A 140 -3.71 -4.19 33.49
N GLY A 141 -2.40 -4.38 33.59
CA GLY A 141 -1.37 -3.39 33.33
C GLY A 141 -0.48 -3.72 32.13
N ASP A 142 0.76 -3.24 32.20
CA ASP A 142 1.77 -3.35 31.14
C ASP A 142 2.30 -4.78 31.04
N LEU A 143 2.73 -5.16 29.83
CA LEU A 143 3.38 -6.43 29.54
C LEU A 143 4.74 -6.16 28.92
N SER A 144 5.81 -6.46 29.65
CA SER A 144 7.17 -6.21 29.20
C SER A 144 7.93 -7.49 28.92
N PHE A 145 8.66 -7.51 27.82
CA PHE A 145 9.59 -8.55 27.42
C PHE A 145 10.94 -7.94 27.07
N HIS A 146 11.42 -6.91 27.79
CA HIS A 146 12.68 -6.25 27.43
C HIS A 146 13.87 -7.20 27.59
N GLY A 147 14.70 -7.34 26.55
CA GLY A 147 15.84 -8.26 26.54
C GLY A 147 15.49 -9.75 26.57
N ALA A 148 14.23 -10.12 26.31
CA ALA A 148 13.80 -11.51 26.28
C ALA A 148 14.28 -12.23 25.00
N ASP A 149 14.58 -13.53 25.13
CA ASP A 149 14.99 -14.40 24.03
C ASP A 149 13.86 -15.39 23.68
N PHE A 150 13.44 -15.41 22.41
CA PHE A 150 12.42 -16.29 21.87
C PHE A 150 12.98 -17.17 20.76
N ALA A 151 13.39 -18.40 21.11
CA ALA A 151 13.99 -19.34 20.17
C ALA A 151 13.00 -19.82 19.09
N GLU A 152 11.72 -20.01 19.43
CA GLU A 152 10.67 -20.47 18.50
C GLU A 152 9.53 -19.45 18.31
N GLY A 153 9.62 -18.26 18.91
CA GLY A 153 8.60 -17.20 18.84
C GLY A 153 7.58 -17.24 19.98
N ALA A 154 6.55 -16.39 19.90
CA ALA A 154 5.53 -16.25 20.92
C ALA A 154 4.13 -15.98 20.35
N GLY A 155 3.13 -16.63 20.94
CA GLY A 155 1.74 -16.48 20.57
C GLY A 155 0.89 -15.82 21.66
N PHE A 156 0.08 -14.85 21.26
CA PHE A 156 -0.95 -14.18 22.06
C PHE A 156 -2.35 -14.21 21.39
N PRO A 157 -2.84 -15.33 20.80
CA PRO A 157 -4.15 -15.34 20.18
C PRO A 157 -5.27 -15.10 21.19
N GLY A 158 -6.16 -14.14 20.92
CA GLY A 158 -7.28 -13.82 21.82
C GLY A 158 -6.88 -13.14 23.13
N ALA A 159 -5.61 -12.78 23.31
CA ALA A 159 -5.15 -12.12 24.52
C ALA A 159 -5.72 -10.69 24.65
N THR A 160 -5.86 -10.21 25.89
CA THR A 160 -6.35 -8.86 26.18
C THR A 160 -5.31 -8.08 26.96
N PHE A 161 -4.90 -6.93 26.43
CA PHE A 161 -3.87 -6.07 27.04
C PHE A 161 -4.50 -4.79 27.59
N GLY A 162 -4.36 -4.61 28.90
CA GLY A 162 -4.81 -3.44 29.64
C GLY A 162 -3.80 -2.29 29.67
N GLY A 163 -2.54 -2.53 29.29
CA GLY A 163 -1.46 -1.55 29.27
C GLY A 163 -0.61 -1.61 28.00
N ASP A 164 0.60 -1.07 28.08
CA ASP A 164 1.58 -1.08 26.99
C ASP A 164 2.21 -2.48 26.82
N VAL A 165 2.66 -2.79 25.60
CA VAL A 165 3.31 -4.07 25.28
C VAL A 165 4.69 -3.83 24.68
N GLU A 166 5.74 -4.17 25.43
CA GLU A 166 7.13 -3.78 25.14
C GLU A 166 8.04 -4.99 24.89
N PHE A 167 8.94 -4.89 23.91
CA PHE A 167 9.84 -5.98 23.45
C PHE A 167 11.28 -5.48 23.18
N GLY A 168 11.69 -4.34 23.75
CA GLY A 168 12.97 -3.72 23.40
C GLY A 168 14.17 -4.65 23.66
N GLY A 169 15.14 -4.71 22.74
CA GLY A 169 16.40 -5.44 22.98
C GLY A 169 16.35 -6.97 22.85
N ASN A 170 15.32 -7.52 22.19
CA ASN A 170 15.10 -8.96 22.14
C ASN A 170 15.84 -9.68 21.01
N ASP A 171 16.14 -10.95 21.25
CA ASP A 171 16.48 -11.90 20.19
C ASP A 171 15.24 -12.77 19.89
N ILE A 172 14.73 -12.69 18.66
CA ILE A 172 13.51 -13.40 18.25
C ILE A 172 13.80 -14.08 16.92
N THR A 173 13.81 -15.41 16.95
CA THR A 173 14.00 -16.23 15.74
C THR A 173 12.66 -16.60 15.09
N GLY A 174 11.60 -16.75 15.89
CA GLY A 174 10.27 -17.16 15.44
C GLY A 174 9.31 -16.04 15.07
N ASP A 175 8.04 -16.42 14.89
CA ASP A 175 6.94 -15.49 14.59
C ASP A 175 6.31 -14.97 15.90
N ILE A 176 5.78 -13.74 15.85
CA ILE A 176 5.01 -13.15 16.94
C ILE A 176 3.58 -12.93 16.46
N THR A 177 2.60 -13.52 17.15
CA THR A 177 1.18 -13.47 16.74
C THR A 177 0.28 -12.89 17.83
N PHE A 178 -0.49 -11.86 17.48
CA PHE A 178 -1.54 -11.25 18.29
C PHE A 178 -2.92 -11.44 17.65
N ARG A 179 -3.16 -12.61 17.04
CA ARG A 179 -4.40 -12.87 16.32
C ARG A 179 -5.62 -12.76 17.22
N ARG A 180 -6.63 -11.98 16.84
CA ARG A 180 -7.82 -11.75 17.68
C ARG A 180 -7.52 -11.13 19.05
N ALA A 181 -6.33 -10.56 19.25
CA ALA A 181 -6.01 -9.87 20.50
C ALA A 181 -6.76 -8.54 20.60
N THR A 182 -7.03 -8.11 21.83
CA THR A 182 -7.69 -6.84 22.13
C THR A 182 -6.74 -5.95 22.90
N PHE A 183 -6.46 -4.77 22.37
CA PHE A 183 -5.63 -3.74 22.99
C PHE A 183 -6.53 -2.63 23.51
N LEU A 184 -6.74 -2.59 24.83
CA LEU A 184 -7.72 -1.70 25.47
C LEU A 184 -7.15 -0.28 25.67
N ARG A 185 -5.93 -0.19 26.18
CA ARG A 185 -5.26 1.08 26.52
C ARG A 185 -3.80 1.16 26.06
N THR A 186 -3.38 0.24 25.21
CA THR A 186 -2.03 0.20 24.66
C THR A 186 -1.75 1.44 23.81
N ALA A 187 -0.85 2.28 24.28
CA ALA A 187 -0.31 3.43 23.57
C ALA A 187 0.85 3.02 22.66
N VAL A 188 1.62 2.00 23.05
CA VAL A 188 2.83 1.58 22.33
C VAL A 188 2.89 0.06 22.20
N LEU A 189 3.20 -0.39 20.97
CA LEU A 189 3.57 -1.79 20.68
C LEU A 189 4.97 -1.79 20.03
N GLY A 190 5.96 -2.33 20.75
CA GLY A 190 7.36 -2.38 20.31
C GLY A 190 8.26 -1.28 20.88
N PRO A 191 9.52 -1.16 20.43
CA PRO A 191 10.03 -1.65 19.15
C PRO A 191 10.17 -3.17 19.09
N LEU A 192 9.61 -3.79 18.05
CA LEU A 192 9.88 -5.19 17.71
C LEU A 192 10.87 -5.25 16.55
N VAL A 193 12.00 -5.94 16.72
CA VAL A 193 13.02 -6.07 15.68
C VAL A 193 13.36 -7.54 15.48
N PHE A 194 12.88 -8.16 14.40
CA PHE A 194 13.11 -9.58 14.14
C PHE A 194 12.80 -9.97 12.68
N PRO A 195 13.51 -10.95 12.09
CA PRO A 195 13.33 -11.35 10.70
C PRO A 195 12.13 -12.31 10.47
N GLY A 196 11.09 -12.25 11.29
CA GLY A 196 9.92 -13.14 11.24
C GLY A 196 8.65 -12.47 10.69
N LEU A 197 7.50 -13.06 11.01
CA LEU A 197 6.17 -12.50 10.80
C LEU A 197 5.64 -11.89 12.12
N LEU A 198 5.17 -10.65 12.03
CA LEU A 198 4.28 -10.04 13.02
C LEU A 198 2.82 -10.15 12.52
N ASP A 199 2.02 -10.98 13.18
CA ASP A 199 0.62 -11.22 12.79
C ASP A 199 -0.36 -10.54 13.75
N LEU A 200 -0.97 -9.45 13.30
CA LEU A 200 -2.02 -8.71 14.00
C LEU A 200 -3.42 -9.04 13.45
N SER A 201 -3.59 -10.12 12.68
CA SER A 201 -4.86 -10.38 12.01
C SER A 201 -6.01 -10.54 13.01
N ASP A 202 -7.18 -9.96 12.69
CA ASP A 202 -8.36 -9.92 13.55
C ASP A 202 -8.16 -9.18 14.90
N ALA A 203 -7.04 -8.50 15.12
CA ALA A 203 -6.83 -7.73 16.35
C ALA A 203 -7.69 -6.46 16.39
N GLU A 204 -8.08 -6.04 17.59
CA GLU A 204 -8.82 -4.81 17.86
C GLU A 204 -8.00 -3.85 18.72
N PHE A 205 -7.83 -2.61 18.24
CA PHE A 205 -7.19 -1.53 18.98
C PHE A 205 -8.23 -0.48 19.36
N GLN A 206 -8.50 -0.36 20.66
CA GLN A 206 -9.52 0.56 21.21
C GLN A 206 -8.93 1.93 21.60
N SER A 207 -7.62 2.02 21.78
CA SER A 207 -6.88 3.24 22.10
C SER A 207 -5.96 3.65 20.97
N ALA A 208 -5.51 4.91 21.01
CA ALA A 208 -4.53 5.41 20.05
C ALA A 208 -3.20 4.68 20.25
N VAL A 209 -2.64 4.10 19.19
CA VAL A 209 -1.46 3.22 19.28
C VAL A 209 -0.35 3.62 18.31
N THR A 210 0.89 3.56 18.79
CA THR A 210 2.09 3.62 17.95
C THR A 210 2.74 2.25 17.89
N ILE A 211 2.74 1.65 16.70
CA ILE A 211 3.40 0.37 16.44
C ILE A 211 4.77 0.64 15.84
N ARG A 212 5.82 0.18 16.52
CA ARG A 212 7.21 0.31 16.10
C ARG A 212 7.73 -1.07 15.74
N ALA A 213 7.96 -1.35 14.46
CA ALA A 213 8.43 -2.68 14.05
C ALA A 213 9.42 -2.66 12.87
N ALA A 214 10.49 -3.42 13.00
CA ALA A 214 11.38 -3.84 11.93
C ALA A 214 11.21 -5.36 11.76
N THR A 215 10.47 -5.76 10.73
CA THR A 215 10.11 -7.16 10.51
C THR A 215 10.03 -7.49 9.03
N ARG A 216 10.10 -8.78 8.65
CA ARG A 216 9.99 -9.19 7.24
C ARG A 216 8.56 -9.07 6.75
N SER A 217 7.58 -9.44 7.57
CA SER A 217 6.17 -9.39 7.21
C SER A 217 5.32 -8.88 8.36
N LEU A 218 4.38 -8.00 8.05
CA LEU A 218 3.35 -7.53 8.96
C LEU A 218 1.98 -7.84 8.35
N ARG A 219 1.16 -8.61 9.06
CA ARG A 219 -0.22 -8.91 8.64
C ARG A 219 -1.20 -8.18 9.54
N CYS A 220 -1.97 -7.29 8.94
CA CYS A 220 -3.05 -6.54 9.59
C CYS A 220 -4.40 -6.91 8.98
N ARG A 221 -4.62 -8.19 8.67
CA ARG A 221 -5.83 -8.63 7.98
C ARG A 221 -7.04 -8.58 8.90
N ARG A 222 -8.16 -8.00 8.46
CA ARG A 222 -9.38 -7.85 9.29
C ARG A 222 -9.10 -7.19 10.65
N THR A 223 -8.07 -6.35 10.73
CA THR A 223 -7.78 -5.56 11.92
C THR A 223 -8.82 -4.47 12.08
N ARG A 224 -9.19 -4.18 13.33
CA ARG A 224 -10.09 -3.09 13.66
C ARG A 224 -9.34 -2.00 14.41
N TRP A 225 -9.36 -0.81 13.85
CA TRP A 225 -8.75 0.38 14.44
C TRP A 225 -9.87 1.31 14.90
N ALA A 226 -10.26 1.17 16.17
CA ALA A 226 -11.28 2.01 16.81
C ALA A 226 -10.69 3.30 17.40
N SER A 227 -9.43 3.62 17.06
CA SER A 227 -8.75 4.88 17.38
C SER A 227 -7.60 5.14 16.40
N THR A 228 -6.91 6.27 16.53
CA THR A 228 -5.81 6.64 15.64
C THR A 228 -4.62 5.71 15.78
N ALA A 229 -4.01 5.29 14.67
CA ALA A 229 -2.84 4.42 14.71
C ALA A 229 -1.68 4.95 13.87
N ALA A 230 -0.46 4.79 14.39
CA ALA A 230 0.78 5.14 13.71
C ALA A 230 1.69 3.91 13.61
N LEU A 231 1.72 3.28 12.44
CA LEU A 231 2.61 2.18 12.11
C LEU A 231 3.91 2.76 11.57
N ARG A 232 4.96 2.71 12.39
CA ARG A 232 6.32 3.13 12.07
C ARG A 232 7.11 1.87 11.76
N LEU A 233 7.38 1.65 10.48
CA LEU A 233 7.85 0.35 10.00
C LEU A 233 9.21 0.45 9.30
N ARG A 234 9.94 -0.66 9.32
CA ARG A 234 11.15 -0.90 8.53
C ARG A 234 11.12 -2.33 7.97
N HIS A 235 11.67 -2.52 6.78
CA HIS A 235 11.82 -3.82 6.10
C HIS A 235 10.53 -4.61 5.79
N ALA A 236 9.37 -4.14 6.25
CA ALA A 236 8.15 -4.93 6.31
C ALA A 236 7.38 -4.98 4.99
N CYS A 237 6.94 -6.19 4.62
CA CYS A 237 5.83 -6.40 3.70
C CYS A 237 4.50 -6.39 4.48
N VAL A 238 3.68 -5.37 4.25
CA VAL A 238 2.46 -5.07 5.01
C VAL A 238 1.22 -5.46 4.23
N ASP A 239 0.42 -6.36 4.79
CA ASP A 239 -0.90 -6.73 4.27
C ASP A 239 -1.99 -6.11 5.15
N VAL A 240 -2.83 -5.24 4.58
CA VAL A 240 -3.90 -4.52 5.29
C VAL A 240 -5.27 -4.98 4.79
N SER A 241 -5.36 -6.19 4.20
CA SER A 241 -6.60 -6.65 3.59
C SER A 241 -7.76 -6.74 4.58
N ASP A 242 -8.93 -6.27 4.17
CA ASP A 242 -10.19 -6.30 4.92
C ASP A 242 -10.13 -5.56 6.27
N ALA A 243 -9.15 -4.68 6.48
CA ALA A 243 -9.02 -3.89 7.70
C ALA A 243 -10.11 -2.80 7.79
N VAL A 244 -10.63 -2.59 8.99
CA VAL A 244 -11.64 -1.59 9.30
C VAL A 244 -10.97 -0.42 10.02
N LEU A 245 -10.90 0.72 9.35
CA LEU A 245 -10.30 1.96 9.88
C LEU A 245 -11.43 2.92 10.29
N GLU A 246 -11.78 2.97 11.58
CA GLU A 246 -12.79 3.94 12.07
C GLU A 246 -12.17 5.34 12.27
N PHE A 247 -10.84 5.38 12.39
CA PHE A 247 -10.05 6.59 12.63
C PHE A 247 -8.79 6.61 11.75
N PRO A 248 -8.12 7.78 11.62
CA PRO A 248 -6.88 7.90 10.86
C PRO A 248 -5.80 6.88 11.25
N VAL A 249 -5.36 6.10 10.27
CA VAL A 249 -4.23 5.18 10.38
C VAL A 249 -3.13 5.59 9.41
N SER A 250 -1.93 5.78 9.94
CA SER A 250 -0.74 6.11 9.15
C SER A 250 0.23 4.93 9.10
N ILE A 251 0.67 4.56 7.89
CA ILE A 251 1.71 3.56 7.66
C ILE A 251 2.90 4.26 7.03
N ALA A 252 4.00 4.35 7.80
CA ALA A 252 5.18 5.10 7.39
C ALA A 252 6.43 4.22 7.40
N GLY A 253 7.15 4.24 6.28
CA GLY A 253 8.51 3.70 6.19
C GLY A 253 9.50 4.61 6.89
N ARG A 254 10.35 4.05 7.77
CA ARG A 254 11.43 4.81 8.44
C ARG A 254 12.78 4.55 7.81
N SER A 255 13.59 5.61 7.69
CA SER A 255 14.97 5.52 7.20
C SER A 255 16.01 5.20 8.27
N ARG A 256 15.78 5.58 9.53
CA ARG A 256 16.68 5.30 10.65
C ARG A 256 16.21 4.09 11.49
N PRO A 257 17.15 3.26 12.00
CA PRO A 257 16.85 2.20 12.95
C PRO A 257 16.10 2.70 14.20
N PHE A 258 15.51 1.77 14.92
CA PHE A 258 14.98 2.04 16.25
C PHE A 258 16.13 2.16 17.24
N LEU A 259 15.92 2.97 18.28
CA LEU A 259 16.87 3.12 19.36
C LEU A 259 16.43 2.24 20.52
N ALA A 260 17.40 1.65 21.20
CA ALA A 260 17.23 1.06 22.52
C ALA A 260 17.16 2.17 23.59
N ASP A 261 16.85 1.79 24.82
CA ASP A 261 16.67 2.74 25.93
C ASP A 261 17.98 3.42 26.34
N ASP A 262 19.12 2.79 26.04
CA ASP A 262 20.46 3.36 26.23
C ASP A 262 20.88 4.35 25.12
N GLY A 263 20.02 4.54 24.10
CA GLY A 263 20.27 5.41 22.95
C GLY A 263 21.08 4.75 21.82
N GLY A 264 21.47 3.48 21.97
CA GLY A 264 22.10 2.69 20.92
C GLY A 264 21.12 2.29 19.82
N GLU A 265 21.62 2.05 18.59
CA GLU A 265 20.79 1.52 17.52
C GLU A 265 20.51 0.02 17.75
N LEU A 266 19.24 -0.38 17.67
CA LEU A 266 18.86 -1.78 17.75
C LEU A 266 19.36 -2.53 16.50
N PRO A 267 20.05 -3.67 16.66
CA PRO A 267 20.53 -4.46 15.53
C PRO A 267 19.36 -5.08 14.76
N GLU A 268 19.43 -5.09 13.42
CA GLU A 268 18.38 -5.59 12.53
C GLU A 268 18.86 -6.85 11.74
N PRO A 269 19.14 -7.99 12.42
CA PRO A 269 19.72 -9.16 11.76
C PRO A 269 18.73 -9.81 10.78
N GLY A 270 19.22 -10.23 9.59
CA GLY A 270 18.42 -10.95 8.59
C GLY A 270 17.35 -10.10 7.87
N LEU A 271 17.43 -8.77 7.98
CA LEU A 271 16.54 -7.80 7.36
C LEU A 271 17.28 -7.00 6.26
N ASP A 272 17.45 -7.61 5.08
CA ASP A 272 18.30 -7.05 4.01
C ASP A 272 17.65 -5.93 3.17
N ASP A 273 16.32 -5.97 3.02
CA ASP A 273 15.58 -5.01 2.18
C ASP A 273 15.08 -3.85 3.05
N PRO A 274 15.63 -2.63 2.92
CA PRO A 274 15.26 -1.52 3.80
C PRO A 274 13.86 -0.95 3.54
N ARG A 275 13.18 -1.40 2.48
CA ARG A 275 11.90 -0.83 2.06
C ARG A 275 10.74 -1.44 2.82
N VAL A 276 9.81 -0.59 3.23
CA VAL A 276 8.46 -1.02 3.61
C VAL A 276 7.62 -1.10 2.35
N ARG A 277 6.96 -2.24 2.13
CA ARG A 277 6.13 -2.51 0.96
C ARG A 277 4.71 -2.79 1.42
N VAL A 278 3.71 -2.10 0.88
CA VAL A 278 2.31 -2.51 1.09
C VAL A 278 1.95 -3.51 -0.01
N THR A 279 1.48 -4.69 0.38
CA THR A 279 1.20 -5.80 -0.54
C THR A 279 -0.27 -5.85 -0.96
N SER A 280 -1.19 -5.45 -0.07
CA SER A 280 -2.62 -5.48 -0.36
C SER A 280 -3.40 -4.49 0.50
N LEU A 281 -4.33 -3.79 -0.13
CA LEU A 281 -5.37 -2.96 0.48
C LEU A 281 -6.79 -3.48 0.17
N ARG A 282 -6.88 -4.70 -0.37
CA ARG A 282 -8.14 -5.32 -0.79
C ARG A 282 -9.13 -5.34 0.37
N GLY A 283 -10.36 -4.87 0.15
CA GLY A 283 -11.42 -4.87 1.17
C GLY A 283 -11.25 -3.87 2.32
N ALA A 284 -10.11 -3.17 2.40
CA ALA A 284 -9.89 -2.15 3.41
C ALA A 284 -10.62 -0.84 3.03
N ASP A 285 -11.04 -0.07 4.03
CA ASP A 285 -11.49 1.31 3.82
C ASP A 285 -10.29 2.26 3.83
N ALA A 286 -10.01 2.87 2.68
CA ALA A 286 -8.89 3.78 2.51
C ALA A 286 -9.19 5.24 2.92
N ALA A 287 -10.42 5.57 3.34
CA ALA A 287 -10.80 6.95 3.70
C ALA A 287 -9.92 7.56 4.81
N HIS A 288 -9.48 6.72 5.74
CA HIS A 288 -8.66 7.10 6.88
C HIS A 288 -7.21 6.63 6.75
N LEU A 289 -6.79 6.13 5.59
CA LEU A 289 -5.46 5.57 5.40
C LEU A 289 -4.48 6.60 4.81
N VAL A 290 -3.35 6.76 5.50
CA VAL A 290 -2.22 7.57 5.04
C VAL A 290 -1.00 6.67 4.86
N LEU A 291 -0.42 6.69 3.66
CA LEU A 291 0.77 5.92 3.32
C LEU A 291 1.94 6.88 3.06
N THR A 292 3.04 6.71 3.79
CA THR A 292 4.21 7.61 3.71
C THR A 292 5.49 6.84 3.47
N ASP A 293 6.21 7.15 2.39
CA ASP A 293 7.49 6.52 2.05
C ASP A 293 7.43 4.98 1.97
N VAL A 294 6.32 4.45 1.46
CA VAL A 294 6.10 3.01 1.28
C VAL A 294 6.09 2.60 -0.19
N ASP A 295 6.63 1.43 -0.50
CA ASP A 295 6.66 0.88 -1.84
C ASP A 295 5.33 0.18 -2.19
N LEU A 296 4.64 0.70 -3.22
CA LEU A 296 3.36 0.22 -3.71
C LEU A 296 3.50 -0.57 -5.02
N THR A 297 4.72 -0.94 -5.41
CA THR A 297 4.99 -1.61 -6.70
C THR A 297 4.28 -2.95 -6.85
N ARG A 298 3.91 -3.59 -5.73
CA ARG A 298 3.20 -4.88 -5.66
C ARG A 298 1.87 -4.79 -4.91
N CYS A 299 1.37 -3.58 -4.65
CA CYS A 299 0.16 -3.38 -3.86
C CYS A 299 -1.09 -3.69 -4.68
N LEU A 300 -1.96 -4.55 -4.17
CA LEU A 300 -3.29 -4.80 -4.71
C LEU A 300 -4.29 -3.72 -4.20
N PHE A 301 -4.96 -3.04 -5.12
CA PHE A 301 -5.93 -1.97 -4.90
C PHE A 301 -7.37 -2.34 -5.32
N ALA A 302 -7.53 -3.39 -6.13
CA ALA A 302 -8.86 -3.86 -6.49
C ALA A 302 -9.65 -4.24 -5.21
N GLU A 303 -10.93 -3.88 -5.16
CA GLU A 303 -11.84 -4.06 -4.01
C GLU A 303 -11.53 -3.20 -2.78
N THR A 304 -10.61 -2.23 -2.86
CA THR A 304 -10.45 -1.20 -1.81
C THR A 304 -11.65 -0.25 -1.80
N VAL A 305 -12.19 0.02 -0.61
CA VAL A 305 -13.31 0.96 -0.39
C VAL A 305 -12.75 2.37 -0.20
N HIS A 306 -13.44 3.39 -0.73
CA HIS A 306 -13.00 4.81 -0.69
C HIS A 306 -11.55 5.02 -1.15
N LEU A 307 -11.12 4.30 -2.18
CA LEU A 307 -9.77 4.41 -2.72
C LEU A 307 -9.46 5.83 -3.23
N ASP A 308 -10.49 6.61 -3.56
CA ASP A 308 -10.37 8.01 -3.93
C ASP A 308 -9.98 8.96 -2.78
N GLN A 309 -10.00 8.49 -1.53
CA GLN A 309 -9.62 9.24 -0.34
C GLN A 309 -8.26 8.83 0.23
N LEU A 310 -7.59 7.84 -0.37
CA LEU A 310 -6.26 7.38 0.03
C LEU A 310 -5.23 8.51 -0.05
N LYS A 311 -4.51 8.77 1.04
CA LYS A 311 -3.44 9.78 1.04
C LYS A 311 -2.07 9.14 0.85
N LEU A 312 -1.33 9.62 -0.14
CA LEU A 312 0.01 9.18 -0.48
C LEU A 312 1.00 10.33 -0.26
N ASP A 313 1.85 10.20 0.76
CA ASP A 313 2.87 11.19 1.11
C ASP A 313 4.28 10.64 0.87
N GLY A 314 5.22 11.54 0.55
CA GLY A 314 6.61 11.16 0.29
C GLY A 314 6.77 10.27 -0.95
N ARG A 315 7.69 9.30 -0.87
CA ARG A 315 8.06 8.42 -1.99
C ARG A 315 7.25 7.13 -1.98
N CYS A 316 6.12 7.15 -2.70
CA CYS A 316 5.29 5.95 -2.94
C CYS A 316 5.42 5.43 -4.39
N PRO A 317 6.45 4.61 -4.72
CA PRO A 317 6.62 4.09 -6.07
C PRO A 317 5.53 3.08 -6.44
N LEU A 318 5.10 3.12 -7.70
CA LEU A 318 4.14 2.21 -8.32
C LEU A 318 4.83 1.49 -9.49
N PRO A 319 4.32 0.33 -9.95
CA PRO A 319 4.98 -0.39 -11.03
C PRO A 319 4.98 0.42 -12.32
N LEU A 320 6.01 0.22 -13.14
CA LEU A 320 6.17 0.84 -14.45
C LEU A 320 5.97 -0.23 -15.53
N PRO A 321 5.37 0.11 -16.69
CA PRO A 321 5.27 -0.82 -17.80
C PRO A 321 6.67 -1.16 -18.33
N PRO A 322 6.83 -2.31 -19.00
CA PRO A 322 8.14 -2.73 -19.50
C PRO A 322 8.63 -1.74 -20.56
N PRO A 323 9.96 -1.52 -20.66
CA PRO A 323 10.51 -0.61 -21.64
C PRO A 323 10.15 -1.05 -23.07
N GLY A 324 9.74 -0.11 -23.92
CA GLY A 324 9.43 -0.41 -25.32
C GLY A 324 9.08 0.85 -26.12
N ILE A 325 9.45 0.86 -27.40
CA ILE A 325 9.27 2.03 -28.30
C ILE A 325 7.79 2.42 -28.45
N ARG A 326 6.89 1.42 -28.39
CA ARG A 326 5.43 1.63 -28.44
C ARG A 326 4.78 1.91 -27.08
N ARG A 327 5.51 1.69 -25.97
CA ARG A 327 4.97 1.71 -24.60
C ARG A 327 5.27 3.05 -23.93
N THR A 328 4.27 3.62 -23.25
CA THR A 328 4.41 4.86 -22.50
C THR A 328 5.07 4.59 -21.15
N ARG A 329 6.13 5.31 -20.78
CA ARG A 329 6.55 5.34 -19.37
C ARG A 329 5.51 6.10 -18.56
N ARG A 330 4.77 5.38 -17.72
CA ARG A 330 3.77 5.90 -16.78
C ARG A 330 3.72 5.02 -15.53
N ARG A 331 3.18 5.52 -14.42
CA ARG A 331 2.79 4.66 -13.29
C ARG A 331 1.61 3.77 -13.69
N THR A 332 1.66 2.51 -13.27
CA THR A 332 0.64 1.48 -13.55
C THR A 332 0.22 0.80 -12.25
N LEU A 333 -0.83 -0.01 -12.28
CA LEU A 333 -1.24 -0.91 -11.21
C LEU A 333 -0.58 -2.29 -11.40
N ILE A 334 -0.30 -3.00 -10.31
CA ILE A 334 0.24 -4.37 -10.42
C ILE A 334 -0.80 -5.31 -11.03
N GLU A 335 -2.09 -5.05 -10.82
CA GLU A 335 -3.17 -5.82 -11.42
C GLU A 335 -3.25 -5.62 -12.94
N GLU A 336 -2.85 -4.46 -13.48
CA GLU A 336 -2.68 -4.29 -14.93
C GLU A 336 -1.56 -5.20 -15.46
N HIS A 337 -0.47 -5.37 -14.71
CA HIS A 337 0.61 -6.29 -15.08
C HIS A 337 0.12 -7.72 -15.12
N HIS A 338 -0.65 -8.14 -14.11
CA HIS A 338 -1.25 -9.47 -14.04
C HIS A 338 -2.14 -9.74 -15.26
N TRP A 339 -3.03 -8.81 -15.61
CA TRP A 339 -3.90 -8.90 -16.77
C TRP A 339 -3.12 -9.00 -18.09
N ARG A 340 -2.13 -8.13 -18.30
CA ARG A 340 -1.33 -8.15 -19.53
C ARG A 340 -0.45 -9.38 -19.64
N ALA A 341 0.13 -9.83 -18.53
CA ALA A 341 0.93 -11.04 -18.52
C ALA A 341 0.10 -12.29 -18.85
N ALA A 342 -1.18 -12.31 -18.46
CA ALA A 342 -2.13 -13.37 -18.80
C ALA A 342 -2.57 -13.31 -20.27
N ARG A 343 -2.78 -12.11 -20.82
CA ARG A 343 -3.27 -11.90 -22.20
C ARG A 343 -2.18 -11.98 -23.27
N ASP A 344 -1.11 -11.21 -23.09
CA ASP A 344 -0.06 -10.98 -24.10
C ASP A 344 1.23 -11.77 -23.78
N GLY A 345 1.27 -12.48 -22.66
CA GLY A 345 2.48 -13.14 -22.15
C GLY A 345 3.34 -12.23 -21.27
N ALA A 346 4.29 -12.83 -20.54
CA ALA A 346 5.09 -12.15 -19.52
C ALA A 346 6.31 -11.39 -20.08
N GLU A 347 6.19 -10.77 -21.26
CA GLU A 347 7.26 -9.98 -21.90
C GLU A 347 7.57 -8.68 -21.09
N GLY A 348 8.20 -8.86 -19.94
CA GLY A 348 8.50 -7.85 -18.93
C GLY A 348 7.33 -7.51 -17.99
N TRP A 349 6.13 -8.04 -18.24
CA TRP A 349 4.98 -7.86 -17.35
C TRP A 349 5.04 -8.85 -16.17
N THR A 350 4.73 -8.37 -14.97
CA THR A 350 4.70 -9.21 -13.77
C THR A 350 3.48 -10.14 -13.79
N ARG A 351 3.70 -11.45 -13.63
CA ARG A 351 2.60 -12.44 -13.54
C ARG A 351 1.94 -12.40 -12.16
N ALA A 352 0.63 -12.69 -12.15
CA ALA A 352 -0.09 -12.93 -10.91
C ALA A 352 0.55 -14.08 -10.13
N PRO A 353 0.84 -13.90 -8.83
CA PRO A 353 1.17 -15.00 -7.94
C PRO A 353 0.05 -16.04 -7.91
N ARG A 354 0.39 -17.29 -7.52
CA ARG A 354 -0.62 -18.34 -7.34
C ARG A 354 -1.67 -17.90 -6.31
N GLY A 355 -2.95 -18.05 -6.64
CA GLY A 355 -4.08 -17.67 -5.79
C GLY A 355 -4.54 -16.22 -5.91
N VAL A 356 -3.84 -15.38 -6.68
CA VAL A 356 -4.30 -14.01 -6.99
C VAL A 356 -5.12 -14.03 -8.28
N GLU A 357 -6.37 -13.58 -8.20
CA GLU A 357 -7.28 -13.49 -9.34
C GLU A 357 -6.85 -12.38 -10.30
N VAL A 358 -6.86 -12.67 -11.60
CA VAL A 358 -6.55 -11.68 -12.64
C VAL A 358 -7.78 -10.83 -12.90
N ARG A 359 -7.66 -9.51 -12.73
CA ARG A 359 -8.78 -8.57 -12.88
C ARG A 359 -8.92 -8.10 -14.33
N GLU A 360 -10.16 -8.11 -14.82
CA GLU A 360 -10.55 -7.62 -16.14
C GLU A 360 -10.45 -6.08 -16.23
N PRO A 361 -10.28 -5.49 -17.43
CA PRO A 361 -10.22 -4.03 -17.62
C PRO A 361 -11.44 -3.28 -17.07
N ALA A 362 -12.63 -3.89 -17.11
CA ALA A 362 -13.87 -3.35 -16.56
C ALA A 362 -13.75 -3.03 -15.06
N VAL A 363 -13.01 -3.85 -14.29
CA VAL A 363 -12.75 -3.65 -12.86
C VAL A 363 -11.61 -2.65 -12.65
N LEU A 364 -10.57 -2.68 -13.49
CA LEU A 364 -9.40 -1.83 -13.35
C LEU A 364 -9.68 -0.35 -13.70
N ALA A 365 -10.58 -0.06 -14.64
CA ALA A 365 -10.91 1.31 -15.01
C ALA A 365 -11.43 2.15 -13.81
N PRO A 366 -12.42 1.68 -13.02
CA PRO A 366 -12.82 2.35 -11.78
C PRO A 366 -11.69 2.55 -10.76
N VAL A 367 -10.77 1.58 -10.61
CA VAL A 367 -9.62 1.67 -9.69
C VAL A 367 -8.68 2.79 -10.12
N TYR A 368 -8.34 2.86 -11.41
CA TYR A 368 -7.55 3.96 -11.98
C TYR A 368 -8.22 5.33 -11.75
N ARG A 369 -9.54 5.40 -11.94
CA ARG A 369 -10.31 6.63 -11.75
C ARG A 369 -10.30 7.11 -10.29
N GLN A 370 -10.47 6.19 -9.34
CA GLN A 370 -10.42 6.51 -7.91
C GLN A 370 -9.04 7.00 -7.49
N LEU A 371 -7.97 6.28 -7.85
CA LEU A 371 -6.59 6.72 -7.56
C LEU A 371 -6.22 8.02 -8.24
N ARG A 372 -6.72 8.29 -9.45
CA ARG A 372 -6.56 9.60 -10.09
C ARG A 372 -7.15 10.69 -9.20
N LYS A 373 -8.38 10.53 -8.73
CA LYS A 373 -9.07 11.50 -7.88
C LYS A 373 -8.30 11.74 -6.57
N ALA A 374 -7.83 10.68 -5.91
CA ALA A 374 -6.99 10.78 -4.72
C ALA A 374 -5.72 11.63 -4.97
N LEU A 375 -5.06 11.43 -6.12
CA LEU A 375 -3.87 12.20 -6.49
C LEU A 375 -4.19 13.65 -6.87
N GLU A 376 -5.34 13.92 -7.50
CA GLU A 376 -5.83 15.28 -7.80
C GLU A 376 -6.11 16.04 -6.50
N ASP A 377 -6.79 15.41 -5.54
CA ASP A 377 -7.07 15.97 -4.22
C ASP A 377 -5.77 16.23 -3.42
N GLY A 378 -4.78 15.36 -3.58
CA GLY A 378 -3.42 15.53 -3.06
C GLY A 378 -2.53 16.52 -3.83
N ARG A 379 -3.07 17.27 -4.80
CA ARG A 379 -2.35 18.22 -5.69
C ARG A 379 -1.19 17.61 -6.48
N ASN A 380 -1.21 16.30 -6.71
CA ASN A 380 -0.23 15.58 -7.52
C ASN A 380 -0.74 15.44 -8.97
N GLU A 381 -0.82 16.57 -9.67
CA GLU A 381 -1.19 16.63 -11.09
C GLU A 381 -0.32 15.73 -12.01
N PRO A 382 1.02 15.66 -11.86
CA PRO A 382 1.88 14.69 -12.54
C PRO A 382 1.39 13.24 -12.48
N GLY A 383 1.06 12.80 -11.26
CA GLY A 383 0.64 11.44 -10.97
C GLY A 383 -0.74 11.18 -11.55
N ALA A 384 -1.69 12.08 -11.30
CA ALA A 384 -3.05 11.99 -11.81
C ALA A 384 -3.11 11.80 -13.34
N ALA A 385 -2.24 12.47 -14.09
CA ALA A 385 -2.16 12.31 -15.55
C ALA A 385 -1.77 10.89 -15.99
N ASP A 386 -0.84 10.24 -15.27
CA ASP A 386 -0.44 8.85 -15.57
C ASP A 386 -1.63 7.89 -15.32
N PHE A 387 -2.41 8.11 -14.27
CA PHE A 387 -3.60 7.32 -13.93
C PHE A 387 -4.78 7.56 -14.88
N TYR A 388 -4.98 8.80 -15.34
CA TYR A 388 -5.95 9.10 -16.39
C TYR A 388 -5.65 8.34 -17.69
N TYR A 389 -4.38 8.28 -18.09
CA TYR A 389 -3.98 7.48 -19.25
C TYR A 389 -4.32 6.00 -19.03
N GLY A 390 -4.04 5.47 -17.83
CA GLY A 390 -4.38 4.09 -17.44
C GLY A 390 -5.87 3.80 -17.55
N GLU A 391 -6.72 4.68 -17.00
CA GLU A 391 -8.19 4.59 -17.08
C GLU A 391 -8.67 4.48 -18.54
N MET A 392 -8.24 5.41 -19.40
CA MET A 392 -8.65 5.43 -20.81
C MET A 392 -8.18 4.18 -21.56
N GLU A 393 -7.01 3.64 -21.21
CA GLU A 393 -6.54 2.41 -21.80
C GLU A 393 -7.34 1.19 -21.37
N MET A 394 -7.76 1.12 -20.10
CA MET A 394 -8.63 0.04 -19.61
C MET A 394 -9.99 0.11 -20.31
N ARG A 395 -10.62 1.29 -20.41
CA ARG A 395 -11.90 1.47 -21.13
C ARG A 395 -11.83 1.10 -22.62
N ARG A 396 -10.69 1.34 -23.28
CA ARG A 396 -10.49 0.93 -24.67
C ARG A 396 -10.46 -0.60 -24.83
N HIS A 397 -9.89 -1.30 -23.84
CA HIS A 397 -9.73 -2.76 -23.84
C HIS A 397 -10.87 -3.51 -23.17
N ASP A 398 -11.76 -2.79 -22.49
CA ASP A 398 -12.97 -3.34 -21.88
C ASP A 398 -13.93 -3.87 -22.96
N PRO A 399 -14.27 -5.18 -22.94
CA PRO A 399 -15.22 -5.75 -23.88
C PRO A 399 -16.67 -5.29 -23.64
N GLU A 400 -17.01 -4.83 -22.43
CA GLU A 400 -18.37 -4.38 -22.07
C GLU A 400 -18.66 -2.95 -22.56
N SER A 401 -17.62 -2.15 -22.78
CA SER A 401 -17.74 -0.79 -23.31
C SER A 401 -18.30 -0.78 -24.75
N PRO A 402 -19.24 0.13 -25.08
CA PRO A 402 -19.83 0.22 -26.42
C PRO A 402 -18.78 0.32 -27.54
N PRO A 403 -18.95 -0.36 -28.68
CA PRO A 403 -17.98 -0.33 -29.77
C PRO A 403 -17.63 1.08 -30.25
N GLY A 404 -18.62 1.98 -30.32
CA GLY A 404 -18.41 3.38 -30.71
C GLY A 404 -17.51 4.15 -29.74
N GLU A 405 -17.64 3.90 -28.45
CA GLU A 405 -16.77 4.50 -27.42
C GLU A 405 -15.34 3.98 -27.58
N ARG A 406 -15.16 2.67 -27.77
CA ARG A 406 -13.84 2.07 -27.96
C ARG A 406 -13.14 2.60 -29.22
N THR A 407 -13.89 2.79 -30.31
CA THR A 407 -13.38 3.40 -31.54
C THR A 407 -13.00 4.86 -31.32
N LEU A 408 -13.82 5.64 -30.60
CA LEU A 408 -13.51 7.02 -30.25
C LEU A 408 -12.23 7.12 -29.40
N LEU A 409 -12.10 6.28 -28.37
CA LEU A 409 -10.90 6.20 -27.53
C LEU A 409 -9.67 5.77 -28.34
N ALA A 410 -9.83 4.83 -29.27
CA ALA A 410 -8.74 4.42 -30.17
C ALA A 410 -8.28 5.58 -31.06
N LEU A 411 -9.21 6.35 -31.64
CA LEU A 411 -8.91 7.54 -32.44
C LEU A 411 -8.22 8.62 -31.58
N TYR A 412 -8.75 8.89 -30.38
CA TYR A 412 -8.20 9.88 -29.46
C TYR A 412 -6.77 9.52 -29.01
N TRP A 413 -6.51 8.23 -28.76
CA TRP A 413 -5.17 7.70 -28.50
C TRP A 413 -4.22 7.88 -29.69
N ALA A 414 -4.68 7.57 -30.90
CA ALA A 414 -3.88 7.64 -32.12
C ALA A 414 -3.46 9.08 -32.43
N VAL A 415 -4.38 10.03 -32.26
CA VAL A 415 -4.17 11.45 -32.57
C VAL A 415 -3.32 12.15 -31.51
N SER A 416 -3.62 11.95 -30.23
CA SER A 416 -3.04 12.80 -29.15
C SER A 416 -2.48 12.03 -27.95
N GLY A 417 -2.60 10.70 -27.93
CA GLY A 417 -2.25 9.89 -26.76
C GLY A 417 -3.09 10.27 -25.54
N TYR A 418 -4.40 10.43 -25.73
CA TYR A 418 -5.36 10.90 -24.74
C TYR A 418 -5.11 12.34 -24.25
N GLY A 419 -4.63 13.22 -25.14
CA GLY A 419 -4.37 14.63 -24.81
C GLY A 419 -3.13 14.88 -23.98
N LEU A 420 -2.28 13.86 -23.76
CA LEU A 420 -1.07 13.95 -22.93
C LEU A 420 0.23 13.96 -23.75
N ARG A 421 0.17 13.81 -25.09
CA ARG A 421 1.35 13.73 -25.95
C ARG A 421 1.33 14.77 -27.07
N ALA A 422 1.92 15.93 -26.79
CA ALA A 422 2.06 17.03 -27.75
C ALA A 422 2.77 16.61 -29.04
N ALA A 423 3.82 15.79 -28.95
CA ALA A 423 4.58 15.33 -30.12
C ALA A 423 3.73 14.55 -31.15
N ARG A 424 2.75 13.77 -30.70
CA ARG A 424 1.85 13.05 -31.62
C ARG A 424 0.88 14.02 -32.31
N ALA A 425 0.28 14.92 -31.54
CA ALA A 425 -0.63 15.93 -32.07
C ALA A 425 0.08 16.86 -33.06
N LEU A 426 1.31 17.32 -32.75
CA LEU A 426 2.14 18.12 -33.66
C LEU A 426 2.57 17.33 -34.90
N GLY A 427 2.87 16.03 -34.77
CA GLY A 427 3.16 15.17 -35.92
C GLY A 427 1.96 15.02 -36.87
N TRP A 428 0.76 14.83 -36.32
CA TRP A 428 -0.48 14.81 -37.10
C TRP A 428 -0.80 16.16 -37.71
N LEU A 429 -0.53 17.26 -37.00
CA LEU A 429 -0.67 18.62 -37.54
C LEU A 429 0.26 18.83 -38.72
N LEU A 430 1.53 18.46 -38.59
CA LEU A 430 2.50 18.57 -39.69
C LEU A 430 2.08 17.71 -40.89
N LEU A 431 1.62 16.48 -40.65
CA LEU A 431 1.15 15.60 -41.71
C LEU A 431 -0.11 16.17 -42.40
N ALA A 432 -1.04 16.72 -41.62
CA ALA A 432 -2.24 17.38 -42.15
C ALA A 432 -1.87 18.59 -43.02
N VAL A 433 -0.98 19.46 -42.54
CA VAL A 433 -0.47 20.62 -43.29
C VAL A 433 0.20 20.18 -44.60
N VAL A 434 1.05 19.15 -44.56
CA VAL A 434 1.68 18.62 -45.78
C VAL A 434 0.65 18.05 -46.75
N ALA A 435 -0.34 17.30 -46.24
CA ALA A 435 -1.41 16.74 -47.06
C ALA A 435 -2.31 17.81 -47.68
N THR A 436 -2.65 18.88 -46.94
CA THR A 436 -3.47 19.99 -47.44
C THR A 436 -2.71 20.82 -48.47
N VAL A 437 -1.42 21.08 -48.26
CA VAL A 437 -0.55 21.71 -49.27
C VAL A 437 -0.49 20.86 -50.54
N LEU A 438 -0.27 19.55 -50.44
CA LEU A 438 -0.23 18.66 -51.60
C LEU A 438 -1.59 18.61 -52.33
N ALA A 439 -2.69 18.51 -51.60
CA ALA A 439 -4.03 18.53 -52.20
C ALA A 439 -4.33 19.86 -52.89
N MET A 440 -3.90 20.97 -52.31
CA MET A 440 -4.00 22.30 -52.93
C MET A 440 -3.17 22.41 -54.21
N MET A 441 -1.94 21.90 -54.22
CA MET A 441 -1.09 21.91 -55.41
C MET A 441 -1.68 21.06 -56.55
N LEU A 442 -2.21 19.88 -56.22
CA LEU A 442 -2.70 18.90 -57.20
C LEU A 442 -4.09 19.25 -57.76
N TRP A 443 -4.98 19.78 -56.92
CA TRP A 443 -6.40 19.97 -57.26
C TRP A 443 -6.97 21.32 -56.84
N GLY A 444 -6.43 21.97 -55.80
CA GLY A 444 -7.07 23.14 -55.19
C GLY A 444 -6.81 24.48 -55.86
N LEU A 445 -5.59 24.70 -56.38
CA LEU A 445 -5.26 25.90 -57.13
C LEU A 445 -5.72 25.77 -58.59
N PRO A 446 -6.33 26.83 -59.17
CA PRO A 446 -6.75 26.83 -60.57
C PRO A 446 -5.55 26.67 -61.52
N GLN A 447 -5.83 26.38 -62.80
CA GLN A 447 -4.79 26.28 -63.82
C GLN A 447 -4.08 27.63 -64.02
N ASP A 448 -4.87 28.70 -64.10
CA ASP A 448 -4.45 30.09 -64.26
C ASP A 448 -5.26 30.95 -63.27
N ASP A 449 -4.70 32.06 -62.78
CA ASP A 449 -5.44 32.99 -61.90
C ASP A 449 -6.54 33.68 -62.75
N PRO A 450 -7.83 33.61 -62.38
CA PRO A 450 -8.91 34.18 -63.18
C PRO A 450 -8.83 35.71 -63.22
N GLU A 451 -8.38 36.26 -64.34
CA GLU A 451 -8.30 37.69 -64.58
C GLU A 451 -9.70 38.28 -64.81
N PRO A 452 -10.10 39.33 -64.06
CA PRO A 452 -11.41 39.96 -64.22
C PRO A 452 -11.46 40.72 -65.56
N VAL A 453 -12.37 40.35 -66.44
CA VAL A 453 -12.56 41.02 -67.73
C VAL A 453 -13.66 42.07 -67.57
N SER A 454 -13.28 43.35 -67.65
CA SER A 454 -14.23 44.46 -67.60
C SER A 454 -14.69 44.83 -69.01
N THR A 455 -15.92 44.44 -69.36
CA THR A 455 -16.53 44.85 -70.63
C THR A 455 -17.38 46.09 -70.40
N GLY A 456 -17.03 47.17 -71.11
CA GLY A 456 -17.77 48.44 -71.07
C GLY A 456 -18.72 48.54 -72.24
N ARG A 457 -20.01 48.79 -72.00
CA ARG A 457 -20.96 49.15 -73.06
C ARG A 457 -21.32 50.62 -72.89
N VAL A 458 -21.03 51.41 -73.93
CA VAL A 458 -21.38 52.84 -74.00
C VAL A 458 -22.69 52.98 -74.76
N THR A 459 -23.69 53.60 -74.15
CA THR A 459 -24.99 53.86 -74.79
C THR A 459 -25.40 55.30 -74.47
N GLY A 460 -25.16 56.22 -75.41
CA GLY A 460 -25.30 57.66 -75.16
C GLY A 460 -24.34 58.16 -74.08
N ASP A 461 -24.84 58.95 -73.13
CA ASP A 461 -24.07 59.51 -71.99
C ASP A 461 -23.91 58.55 -70.79
N ARG A 462 -24.38 57.29 -70.88
CA ARG A 462 -24.21 56.28 -69.80
C ARG A 462 -23.11 55.29 -70.12
N PHE A 463 -22.12 55.23 -69.23
CA PHE A 463 -21.06 54.23 -69.18
C PHE A 463 -21.47 53.11 -68.20
N THR A 464 -21.74 51.92 -68.72
CA THR A 464 -21.97 50.71 -67.91
C THR A 464 -20.77 49.79 -68.05
N LEU A 465 -20.02 49.64 -66.96
CA LEU A 465 -18.90 48.71 -66.84
C LEU A 465 -19.41 47.42 -66.19
N THR A 466 -19.34 46.30 -66.91
CA THR A 466 -19.68 44.98 -66.36
C THR A 466 -18.37 44.21 -66.21
N THR A 467 -17.96 43.97 -64.97
CA THR A 467 -16.76 43.19 -64.65
C THR A 467 -17.17 41.74 -64.40
N ASP A 468 -16.90 40.86 -65.36
CA ASP A 468 -17.14 39.43 -65.24
C ASP A 468 -15.82 38.73 -64.88
N LYS A 469 -15.86 37.92 -63.82
CA LYS A 469 -14.73 37.09 -63.40
C LYS A 469 -15.05 35.62 -63.73
N PRO A 470 -14.25 34.95 -64.59
CA PRO A 470 -14.51 33.57 -64.96
C PRO A 470 -14.30 32.61 -63.78
N ASP A 471 -15.07 31.52 -63.74
CA ASP A 471 -14.93 30.50 -62.69
C ASP A 471 -13.56 29.80 -62.76
N PRO A 472 -12.92 29.53 -61.61
CA PRO A 472 -11.61 28.86 -61.56
C PRO A 472 -11.68 27.44 -62.14
N VAL A 473 -10.83 27.17 -63.13
CA VAL A 473 -10.79 25.88 -63.84
C VAL A 473 -9.77 24.93 -63.21
N ASN A 474 -10.16 23.65 -63.08
CA ASN A 474 -9.29 22.60 -62.55
C ASN A 474 -7.98 22.46 -63.35
N PRO A 475 -6.83 22.25 -62.69
CA PRO A 475 -5.54 22.13 -63.36
C PRO A 475 -5.50 20.92 -64.30
N ARG A 476 -5.02 21.14 -65.53
CA ARG A 476 -4.77 20.09 -66.56
C ARG A 476 -3.26 19.87 -66.71
N GLY A 477 -2.85 18.64 -67.05
CA GLY A 477 -1.43 18.25 -67.15
C GLY A 477 -1.03 17.09 -66.22
N SER A 478 0.20 16.58 -66.36
CA SER A 478 0.72 15.45 -65.59
C SER A 478 0.97 15.83 -64.13
N TYR A 479 0.96 14.86 -63.21
CA TYR A 479 1.15 15.15 -61.78
C TYR A 479 2.49 15.84 -61.47
N GLY A 480 3.54 15.55 -62.24
CA GLY A 480 4.85 16.19 -62.10
C GLY A 480 4.83 17.69 -62.44
N SER A 481 4.03 18.13 -63.42
CA SER A 481 3.93 19.56 -63.77
C SER A 481 3.09 20.37 -62.78
N ARG A 482 2.30 19.69 -61.92
CA ARG A 482 1.51 20.31 -60.85
C ARG A 482 2.29 20.47 -59.55
N LEU A 483 3.37 19.71 -59.37
CA LEU A 483 4.28 19.79 -58.22
C LEU A 483 5.39 20.82 -58.48
N SER A 484 5.02 22.08 -58.71
CA SER A 484 5.98 23.17 -58.94
C SER A 484 6.23 24.00 -57.67
N SER A 485 7.40 24.66 -57.59
CA SER A 485 7.74 25.56 -56.48
C SER A 485 6.77 26.75 -56.37
N GLU A 486 6.27 27.24 -57.50
CA GLU A 486 5.31 28.35 -57.55
C GLU A 486 3.94 27.97 -56.97
N ARG A 487 3.42 26.78 -57.33
CA ARG A 487 2.18 26.26 -56.74
C ARG A 487 2.36 25.90 -55.27
N PHE A 488 3.58 25.52 -54.84
CA PHE A 488 3.89 25.29 -53.44
C PHE A 488 3.82 26.58 -52.62
N ASP A 489 4.43 27.68 -53.07
CA ASP A 489 4.35 28.98 -52.35
C ASP A 489 2.89 29.47 -52.23
N LYS A 490 2.13 29.42 -53.33
CA LYS A 490 0.70 29.76 -53.33
C LYS A 490 -0.09 28.87 -52.38
N SER A 491 0.11 27.54 -52.43
CA SER A 491 -0.61 26.60 -51.56
C SER A 491 -0.25 26.78 -50.08
N LEU A 492 1.03 26.99 -49.77
CA LEU A 492 1.49 27.23 -48.40
C LEU A 492 0.88 28.52 -47.84
N ARG A 493 0.83 29.58 -48.65
CA ARG A 493 0.19 30.85 -48.28
C ARG A 493 -1.30 30.69 -48.02
N VAL A 494 -2.01 29.93 -48.85
CA VAL A 494 -3.43 29.59 -48.66
C VAL A 494 -3.62 28.82 -47.35
N VAL A 495 -2.83 27.78 -47.10
CA VAL A 495 -2.96 26.94 -45.89
C VAL A 495 -2.67 27.76 -44.64
N VAL A 496 -1.53 28.46 -44.57
CA VAL A 496 -1.17 29.30 -43.41
C VAL A 496 -2.21 30.39 -43.15
N ASN A 497 -2.66 31.08 -44.21
CA ASN A 497 -3.68 32.12 -44.06
C ASN A 497 -5.04 31.55 -43.70
N SER A 498 -5.41 30.35 -44.15
CA SER A 498 -6.70 29.73 -43.81
C SER A 498 -6.79 29.28 -42.35
N VAL A 499 -5.66 28.87 -41.76
CA VAL A 499 -5.58 28.42 -40.36
C VAL A 499 -5.56 29.60 -39.40
N VAL A 500 -4.90 30.70 -39.79
CA VAL A 500 -4.73 31.89 -38.95
C VAL A 500 -5.81 32.96 -39.21
N PHE A 501 -6.32 33.08 -40.44
CA PHE A 501 -7.26 34.10 -40.88
C PHE A 501 -8.51 33.51 -41.55
N ARG A 502 -9.63 34.25 -41.49
CA ARG A 502 -10.96 33.79 -41.96
C ARG A 502 -11.08 33.55 -43.48
N SER A 503 -10.16 34.05 -44.29
CA SER A 503 -10.17 33.88 -45.75
C SER A 503 -8.77 34.02 -46.35
N SER A 504 -8.38 33.07 -47.21
CA SER A 504 -7.14 33.14 -47.98
C SER A 504 -7.16 34.21 -49.09
N GLY A 505 -8.35 34.69 -49.49
CA GLY A 505 -8.52 35.73 -50.52
C GLY A 505 -8.10 35.28 -51.92
N GLN A 506 -7.88 33.98 -52.12
CA GLN A 506 -7.43 33.36 -53.36
C GLN A 506 -8.60 32.68 -54.06
N ASP A 507 -8.59 32.69 -55.40
CA ASP A 507 -9.57 31.94 -56.17
C ASP A 507 -9.20 30.46 -56.16
N LEU A 508 -10.09 29.64 -55.59
CA LEU A 508 -9.89 28.21 -55.44
C LEU A 508 -10.87 27.46 -56.33
N THR A 509 -10.41 26.31 -56.85
CA THR A 509 -11.33 25.37 -57.49
C THR A 509 -12.34 24.83 -56.47
N THR A 510 -13.43 24.22 -56.92
CA THR A 510 -14.39 23.54 -56.01
C THR A 510 -13.69 22.54 -55.08
N ALA A 511 -12.72 21.78 -55.59
CA ALA A 511 -11.92 20.86 -54.76
C ALA A 511 -11.05 21.63 -53.75
N GLY A 512 -10.46 22.76 -54.15
CA GLY A 512 -9.69 23.64 -53.27
C GLY A 512 -10.55 24.21 -52.14
N THR A 513 -11.77 24.65 -52.44
CA THR A 513 -12.72 25.15 -51.42
C THR A 513 -13.01 24.08 -50.35
N TYR A 514 -13.28 22.83 -50.74
CA TYR A 514 -13.50 21.75 -49.77
C TYR A 514 -12.24 21.39 -48.96
N VAL A 515 -11.06 21.43 -49.59
CA VAL A 515 -9.78 21.22 -48.89
C VAL A 515 -9.53 22.33 -47.86
N GLU A 516 -9.78 23.59 -48.21
CA GLU A 516 -9.66 24.73 -47.29
C GLU A 516 -10.68 24.65 -46.14
N MET A 517 -11.93 24.28 -46.44
CA MET A 517 -12.96 24.11 -45.40
C MET A 517 -12.56 23.00 -44.41
N THR A 518 -11.95 21.92 -44.90
CA THR A 518 -11.50 20.80 -44.05
C THR A 518 -10.31 21.19 -43.19
N SER A 519 -9.31 21.90 -43.75
CA SER A 519 -8.12 22.34 -43.01
C SER A 519 -8.49 23.28 -41.85
N ARG A 520 -9.48 24.17 -42.06
CA ARG A 520 -10.00 25.11 -41.05
C ARG A 520 -10.59 24.46 -39.81
N VAL A 521 -10.98 23.19 -39.89
CA VAL A 521 -11.50 22.44 -38.73
C VAL A 521 -10.41 21.55 -38.14
N VAL A 522 -9.72 20.79 -38.99
CA VAL A 522 -8.79 19.75 -38.54
C VAL A 522 -7.51 20.34 -37.95
N GLU A 523 -6.90 21.33 -38.61
CA GLU A 523 -5.60 21.85 -38.19
C GLU A 523 -5.69 22.65 -36.88
N PRO A 524 -6.67 23.55 -36.66
CA PRO A 524 -6.86 24.19 -35.35
C PRO A 524 -7.21 23.21 -34.22
N ALA A 525 -7.99 22.16 -34.51
CA ALA A 525 -8.32 21.14 -33.51
C ALA A 525 -7.06 20.37 -33.07
N LEU A 526 -6.18 20.00 -34.00
CA LEU A 526 -4.90 19.35 -33.70
C LEU A 526 -3.95 20.28 -32.92
N LEU A 527 -3.92 21.56 -33.27
CA LEU A 527 -3.17 22.57 -32.53
C LEU A 527 -3.69 22.74 -31.09
N GLY A 528 -5.02 22.75 -30.91
CA GLY A 528 -5.66 22.79 -29.59
C GLY A 528 -5.31 21.57 -28.73
N LEU A 529 -5.31 20.36 -29.32
CA LEU A 529 -4.87 19.15 -28.64
C LEU A 529 -3.38 19.19 -28.27
N ALA A 530 -2.54 19.74 -29.13
CA ALA A 530 -1.11 19.94 -28.82
C ALA A 530 -0.92 20.91 -27.65
N ALA A 531 -1.65 22.04 -27.65
CA ALA A 531 -1.60 23.03 -26.57
C ALA A 531 -2.06 22.46 -25.22
N LEU A 532 -3.14 21.67 -25.21
CA LEU A 532 -3.62 20.96 -24.01
C LEU A 532 -2.54 20.00 -23.47
N ALA A 533 -1.89 19.24 -24.35
CA ALA A 533 -0.84 18.31 -23.96
C ALA A 533 0.44 18.99 -23.47
N VAL A 534 0.77 20.19 -23.98
CA VAL A 534 1.87 21.01 -23.46
C VAL A 534 1.50 21.54 -22.08
N ARG A 535 0.28 22.06 -21.89
CA ARG A 535 -0.19 22.55 -20.59
C ARG A 535 -0.13 21.46 -19.51
N SER A 536 -0.56 20.24 -19.82
CA SER A 536 -0.47 19.12 -18.87
C SER A 536 0.98 18.74 -18.54
N ARG A 537 1.92 18.97 -19.46
CA ARG A 537 3.35 18.70 -19.23
C ARG A 537 4.05 19.80 -18.45
N VAL A 538 3.65 21.06 -18.57
CA VAL A 538 4.20 22.18 -17.77
C VAL A 538 3.69 22.13 -16.32
N LYS A 539 2.49 21.60 -16.12
CA LYS A 539 1.93 21.29 -14.79
C LYS A 539 2.60 20.08 -14.11
N ARG A 540 3.35 19.28 -14.88
CA ARG A 540 4.06 18.09 -14.41
C ARG A 540 5.44 18.48 -13.88
#